data_AF-A0A858R9J7-F1
#
_entry.id   AF-A0A858R9J7-F1
#
_cell.length_a   1.000
_cell.length_b   1.000
_cell.length_c   1.000
_cell.angle_alpha   90.00
_cell.angle_beta   90.00
_cell.angle_gamma   90.00
#
_symmetry.space_group_name_H-M   'P 1'
#
loop_
_entity.id
_entity.type
_entity.pdbx_description
1 polymer ?
#
loop_
_entity_poly.entity_id
_entity_poly.type
_entity_poly.pdbx_seq_one_letter_code
_entity_poly.pdbx_strand_id
1 'polypeptide(L)'
;MSKPLDIAVISLPRAGERRAHMARQLDALGLPFHFFDAVDGRAVGAEGLARLGLSVGEPLRSRVPLNPGEVGCYASHLSLLDGFLASGSEALLVLEDDAILDPDLPDVIRAVLDLPHPWDVVKLGGVATVPMDPVRTLGEGRTLARPWKPAYGSHAYLVSRAGAALLTDRRHRSMRVPYDALLDWYWHSGADLYAVTPWAVTTAESLVSSIQDAGGRWLHEPNRLDRLRISLDKARSKRHWRRLDRDRTA
;
A
#
# COMPACT_ATOMS: atom_id res chain seq x y z
N MET A 1 -7.29 -9.28 -23.24
CA MET A 1 -8.01 -8.01 -23.05
C MET A 1 -7.45 -7.38 -21.80
N SER A 2 -6.91 -6.16 -21.87
CA SER A 2 -6.32 -5.49 -20.70
C SER A 2 -7.39 -5.36 -19.60
N LYS A 3 -7.06 -5.76 -18.37
CA LYS A 3 -7.95 -5.64 -17.22
C LYS A 3 -8.28 -4.16 -16.99
N PRO A 4 -9.55 -3.75 -16.79
CA PRO A 4 -9.88 -2.35 -16.54
C PRO A 4 -9.19 -1.88 -15.26
N LEU A 5 -8.25 -0.94 -15.42
CA LEU A 5 -7.47 -0.33 -14.36
C LEU A 5 -8.08 1.02 -13.99
N ASP A 6 -8.32 1.22 -12.70
CA ASP A 6 -8.56 2.53 -12.11
C ASP A 6 -7.24 3.13 -11.59
N ILE A 7 -7.08 4.45 -11.68
CA ILE A 7 -5.91 5.16 -11.15
C ILE A 7 -6.40 6.31 -10.28
N ALA A 8 -6.06 6.25 -9.00
CA ALA A 8 -6.47 7.24 -8.01
C ALA A 8 -5.26 7.84 -7.28
N VAL A 9 -5.27 9.16 -7.15
CA VAL A 9 -4.30 9.91 -6.35
C VAL A 9 -4.98 10.39 -5.06
N ILE A 10 -4.54 9.88 -3.92
CA ILE A 10 -4.98 10.33 -2.60
C ILE A 10 -4.30 11.66 -2.30
N SER A 11 -5.11 12.70 -2.14
CA SER A 11 -4.61 14.04 -1.84
C SER A 11 -5.64 14.85 -1.07
N LEU A 12 -5.21 15.70 -0.14
CA LEU A 12 -6.12 16.62 0.53
C LEU A 12 -6.67 17.65 -0.49
N PRO A 13 -7.96 18.04 -0.42
CA PRO A 13 -8.56 19.03 -1.33
C PRO A 13 -7.77 20.34 -1.45
N ARG A 14 -7.19 20.78 -0.33
CA ARG A 14 -6.41 22.02 -0.21
C ARG A 14 -4.97 21.92 -0.72
N ALA A 15 -4.49 20.74 -1.11
CA ALA A 15 -3.10 20.51 -1.51
C ALA A 15 -2.83 20.88 -2.98
N GLY A 16 -3.15 22.13 -3.37
CA GLY A 16 -3.17 22.57 -4.76
C GLY A 16 -1.86 22.32 -5.52
N GLU A 17 -0.70 22.65 -4.92
CA GLU A 17 0.61 22.44 -5.57
C GLU A 17 0.95 20.97 -5.75
N ARG A 18 0.66 20.11 -4.76
CA ARG A 18 0.92 18.67 -4.82
C ARG A 18 0.00 17.98 -5.82
N ARG A 19 -1.29 18.35 -5.85
CA ARG A 19 -2.22 17.91 -6.90
C ARG A 19 -1.74 18.31 -8.30
N ALA A 20 -1.34 19.57 -8.48
CA ALA A 20 -0.82 20.03 -9.76
C ALA A 20 0.47 19.30 -10.18
N HIS A 21 1.34 18.96 -9.21
CA HIS A 21 2.54 18.18 -9.45
C HIS A 21 2.22 16.76 -9.93
N MET A 22 1.35 16.04 -9.23
CA MET A 22 0.92 14.70 -9.63
C MET A 22 0.21 14.69 -10.99
N ALA A 23 -0.64 15.68 -11.26
CA ALA A 23 -1.30 15.82 -12.55
C ALA A 23 -0.30 15.93 -13.69
N ARG A 24 0.71 16.80 -13.57
CA ARG A 24 1.77 16.94 -14.59
C ARG A 24 2.53 15.64 -14.84
N GLN A 25 2.88 14.90 -13.77
CA GLN A 25 3.58 13.62 -13.91
C GLN A 25 2.71 12.59 -14.64
N LEU A 26 1.45 12.42 -14.23
CA LEU A 26 0.54 11.43 -14.83
C LEU A 26 0.16 11.79 -16.27
N ASP A 27 -0.04 13.08 -16.57
CA ASP A 27 -0.28 13.57 -17.92
C ASP A 27 0.91 13.28 -18.85
N ALA A 28 2.14 13.50 -18.36
CA ALA A 28 3.37 13.20 -19.11
C ALA A 28 3.54 11.70 -19.40
N LEU A 29 3.03 10.83 -18.52
CA LEU A 29 3.03 9.37 -18.68
C LEU A 29 1.82 8.86 -19.48
N GLY A 30 0.85 9.73 -19.82
CA GLY A 30 -0.38 9.34 -20.50
C GLY A 30 -1.25 8.39 -19.68
N LEU A 31 -1.28 8.55 -18.35
CA LEU A 31 -2.04 7.73 -17.41
C LEU A 31 -3.30 8.49 -16.94
N PRO A 32 -4.50 8.16 -17.48
CA PRO A 32 -5.74 8.79 -17.02
C PRO A 32 -6.01 8.45 -15.56
N PHE A 33 -6.35 9.45 -14.77
CA PHE A 33 -6.50 9.30 -13.32
C PHE A 33 -7.59 10.22 -12.76
N HIS A 34 -7.92 10.01 -11.49
CA HIS A 34 -8.74 10.93 -10.71
C HIS A 34 -8.12 11.20 -9.34
N PHE A 35 -8.48 12.33 -8.73
CA PHE A 35 -8.14 12.58 -7.33
C PHE A 35 -9.18 11.97 -6.39
N PHE A 36 -8.70 11.32 -5.35
CA PHE A 36 -9.49 10.95 -4.18
C PHE A 36 -9.23 11.99 -3.08
N ASP A 37 -10.31 12.63 -2.62
CA ASP A 37 -10.24 13.61 -1.53
C ASP A 37 -9.87 12.91 -0.21
N ALA A 38 -8.61 13.09 0.21
CA ALA A 38 -8.09 12.46 1.40
C ALA A 38 -8.83 12.94 2.67
N VAL A 39 -8.96 12.02 3.62
CA VAL A 39 -9.46 12.30 4.97
C VAL A 39 -8.41 13.08 5.74
N ASP A 40 -8.76 14.28 6.17
CA ASP A 40 -7.92 15.05 7.09
C ASP A 40 -8.05 14.49 8.51
N GLY A 41 -7.07 13.70 8.92
CA GLY A 41 -7.09 13.07 10.24
C GLY A 41 -7.00 14.05 11.42
N ARG A 42 -6.64 15.33 11.19
CA ARG A 42 -6.73 16.39 12.22
C ARG A 42 -8.17 16.89 12.40
N ALA A 43 -9.01 16.76 11.37
CA ALA A 43 -10.37 17.31 11.35
C ALA A 43 -11.47 16.24 11.49
N VAL A 44 -11.19 14.99 11.12
CA VAL A 44 -12.23 13.94 11.01
C VAL A 44 -12.92 13.61 12.35
N GLY A 45 -12.17 13.60 13.46
CA GLY A 45 -12.66 13.23 14.79
C GLY A 45 -13.23 11.79 14.87
N ALA A 46 -13.64 11.37 16.07
CA ALA A 46 -14.16 10.02 16.30
C ALA A 46 -15.49 9.77 15.56
N GLU A 47 -16.39 10.75 15.54
CA GLU A 47 -17.69 10.63 14.88
C GLU A 47 -17.54 10.53 13.35
N GLY A 48 -16.63 11.30 12.75
CA GLY A 48 -16.32 11.21 11.33
C GLY A 48 -15.74 9.84 10.96
N LEU A 49 -14.82 9.30 11.78
CA LEU A 49 -14.31 7.94 11.58
C LEU A 49 -15.42 6.89 11.69
N ALA A 50 -16.32 7.02 12.67
CA ALA A 50 -17.43 6.10 12.84
C ALA A 50 -18.36 6.09 11.62
N ARG A 51 -18.60 7.26 10.99
CA ARG A 51 -19.35 7.35 9.72
C ARG A 51 -18.67 6.63 8.56
N LEU A 52 -17.34 6.56 8.56
CA LEU A 52 -16.55 5.77 7.61
C LEU A 52 -16.47 4.28 8.00
N GLY A 53 -17.12 3.86 9.08
CA GLY A 53 -17.02 2.51 9.62
C GLY A 53 -15.64 2.20 10.22
N LEU A 54 -14.92 3.22 10.70
CA LEU A 54 -13.56 3.13 11.23
C LEU A 54 -13.49 3.58 12.68
N SER A 55 -12.49 3.09 13.41
CA SER A 55 -12.15 3.55 14.75
C SER A 55 -10.65 3.45 15.00
N VAL A 56 -10.12 4.28 15.90
CA VAL A 56 -8.74 4.12 16.39
C VAL A 56 -8.76 3.08 17.51
N GLY A 57 -8.01 2.00 17.34
CA GLY A 57 -7.88 0.94 18.34
C GLY A 57 -6.58 1.02 19.12
N GLU A 58 -6.49 0.21 20.19
CA GLU A 58 -5.26 0.07 20.97
C GLU A 58 -4.09 -0.38 20.07
N PRO A 59 -2.93 0.31 20.09
CA PRO A 59 -1.81 -0.02 19.21
C PRO A 59 -1.42 -1.49 19.25
N LEU A 60 -1.31 -2.09 18.08
CA LEU A 60 -0.83 -3.45 17.93
C LEU A 60 0.69 -3.41 17.74
N ARG A 61 1.45 -3.97 18.69
CA ARG A 61 2.91 -4.11 18.63
C ARG A 61 3.70 -2.79 18.67
N SER A 62 3.04 -1.69 19.05
CA SER A 62 3.67 -0.45 19.52
C SER A 62 2.97 -0.02 20.81
N ARG A 63 3.54 0.95 21.54
CA ARG A 63 2.82 1.67 22.61
C ARG A 63 2.40 3.08 22.19
N VAL A 64 2.66 3.43 20.92
CA VAL A 64 2.47 4.78 20.40
C VAL A 64 1.18 4.77 19.57
N PRO A 65 0.15 5.55 19.98
CA PRO A 65 -1.05 5.74 19.20
C PRO A 65 -0.75 6.25 17.79
N LEU A 66 -1.69 6.03 16.87
CA LEU A 66 -1.66 6.67 15.56
C LEU A 66 -1.70 8.20 15.74
N ASN A 67 -0.80 8.89 15.07
CA ASN A 67 -0.87 10.34 14.99
C ASN A 67 -2.00 10.73 14.00
N PRO A 68 -2.49 11.98 14.04
CA PRO A 68 -3.57 12.41 13.15
C PRO A 68 -3.27 12.21 11.65
N GLY A 69 -2.01 12.36 11.22
CA GLY A 69 -1.62 12.13 9.83
C GLY A 69 -1.81 10.67 9.42
N GLU A 70 -1.38 9.72 10.26
CA GLU A 70 -1.55 8.29 10.00
C GLU A 70 -3.01 7.86 10.06
N VAL A 71 -3.82 8.46 10.95
CA VAL A 71 -5.27 8.25 10.96
C VAL A 71 -5.89 8.70 9.64
N GLY A 72 -5.50 9.88 9.13
CA GLY A 72 -5.96 10.38 7.85
C GLY A 72 -5.54 9.51 6.67
N CYS A 73 -4.27 9.10 6.62
CA CYS A 73 -3.73 8.17 5.63
C CYS A 73 -4.52 6.86 5.62
N TYR A 74 -4.66 6.22 6.78
CA TYR A 74 -5.38 4.95 6.91
C TYR A 74 -6.84 5.05 6.49
N ALA A 75 -7.54 6.08 6.97
CA ALA A 75 -8.94 6.30 6.61
C ALA A 75 -9.11 6.59 5.12
N SER A 76 -8.19 7.33 4.51
CA SER A 76 -8.21 7.63 3.08
C SER A 76 -8.06 6.37 2.23
N HIS A 77 -7.06 5.53 2.54
CA HIS A 77 -6.84 4.30 1.78
C HIS A 77 -8.03 3.34 1.90
N LEU A 78 -8.54 3.07 3.11
CA LEU A 78 -9.68 2.15 3.25
C LEU A 78 -10.95 2.70 2.57
N SER A 79 -11.19 4.01 2.64
CA SER A 79 -12.36 4.62 1.97
C SER A 79 -12.23 4.55 0.43
N LEU A 80 -11.03 4.78 -0.10
CA LEU A 80 -10.76 4.60 -1.53
C LEU A 80 -10.96 3.14 -1.96
N LEU A 81 -10.43 2.19 -1.19
CA LEU A 81 -10.57 0.76 -1.49
C LEU A 81 -12.04 0.31 -1.43
N ASP A 82 -12.86 0.83 -0.51
CA ASP A 82 -14.30 0.56 -0.49
C ASP A 82 -15.00 1.09 -1.74
N GLY A 83 -14.67 2.31 -2.18
CA GLY A 83 -15.16 2.88 -3.43
C GLY A 83 -14.76 2.04 -4.65
N PHE A 84 -13.52 1.57 -4.69
CA PHE A 84 -13.03 0.66 -5.73
C PHE A 84 -13.76 -0.70 -5.73
N LEU A 85 -14.05 -1.26 -4.56
CA LEU A 85 -14.85 -2.48 -4.46
C LEU A 85 -16.30 -2.26 -4.91
N ALA A 86 -16.83 -1.05 -4.85
CA ALA A 86 -18.13 -0.71 -5.41
C ALA A 86 -18.07 -0.41 -6.93
N SER A 87 -16.88 -0.25 -7.52
CA SER A 87 -16.70 0.03 -8.95
C SER A 87 -16.63 -1.24 -9.81
N GLY A 88 -16.66 -1.05 -11.13
CA GLY A 88 -16.49 -2.13 -12.12
C GLY A 88 -15.04 -2.44 -12.52
N SER A 89 -14.05 -1.74 -11.95
CA SER A 89 -12.64 -1.92 -12.28
C SER A 89 -12.08 -3.20 -11.63
N GLU A 90 -11.12 -3.84 -12.30
CA GLU A 90 -10.51 -5.11 -11.86
C GLU A 90 -9.24 -4.90 -11.03
N ALA A 91 -8.55 -3.78 -11.25
CA ALA A 91 -7.39 -3.36 -10.49
C ALA A 91 -7.44 -1.86 -10.22
N LEU A 92 -6.77 -1.44 -9.15
CA LEU A 92 -6.58 -0.05 -8.79
C LEU A 92 -5.08 0.22 -8.60
N LEU A 93 -4.59 1.27 -9.25
CA LEU A 93 -3.34 1.92 -8.90
C LEU A 93 -3.64 3.03 -7.88
N VAL A 94 -3.08 2.88 -6.69
CA VAL A 94 -3.14 3.90 -5.63
C VAL A 94 -1.83 4.67 -5.62
N LEU A 95 -1.93 5.99 -5.66
CA LEU A 95 -0.81 6.93 -5.52
C LEU A 95 -1.11 7.93 -4.40
N GLU A 96 -0.08 8.36 -3.66
CA GLU A 96 -0.15 9.54 -2.77
C GLU A 96 0.37 10.80 -3.49
N ASP A 97 0.04 11.99 -2.97
CA ASP A 97 0.37 13.26 -3.62
C ASP A 97 1.82 13.74 -3.47
N ASP A 98 2.65 12.96 -2.78
CA ASP A 98 4.09 13.15 -2.61
C ASP A 98 4.94 12.12 -3.39
N ALA A 99 4.30 11.31 -4.24
CA ALA A 99 4.95 10.33 -5.09
C ALA A 99 5.72 10.97 -6.27
N ILE A 100 6.88 10.40 -6.59
CA ILE A 100 7.68 10.70 -7.77
C ILE A 100 7.68 9.48 -8.69
N LEU A 101 7.17 9.65 -9.91
CA LEU A 101 6.90 8.56 -10.85
C LEU A 101 8.05 8.41 -11.85
N ASP A 102 8.60 7.20 -12.00
CA ASP A 102 9.60 6.94 -13.03
C ASP A 102 8.96 6.87 -14.43
N PRO A 103 9.68 7.24 -15.51
CA PRO A 103 9.17 7.21 -16.88
C PRO A 103 8.64 5.86 -17.36
N ASP A 104 9.17 4.76 -16.82
CA ASP A 104 8.82 3.37 -17.19
C ASP A 104 7.61 2.83 -16.40
N LEU A 105 7.01 3.63 -15.51
CA LEU A 105 5.86 3.21 -14.70
C LEU A 105 4.69 2.63 -15.54
N PRO A 106 4.29 3.18 -16.70
CA PRO A 106 3.24 2.58 -17.53
C PRO A 106 3.56 1.14 -17.95
N ASP A 107 4.82 0.83 -18.26
CA ASP A 107 5.24 -0.50 -18.68
C ASP A 107 5.30 -1.46 -17.49
N VAL A 108 5.74 -0.99 -16.32
CA VAL A 108 5.66 -1.74 -15.06
C VAL A 108 4.22 -2.12 -14.74
N ILE A 109 3.27 -1.18 -14.86
CA ILE A 109 1.85 -1.43 -14.62
C ILE A 109 1.33 -2.49 -15.58
N ARG A 110 1.58 -2.35 -16.89
CA ARG A 110 1.16 -3.33 -17.90
C ARG A 110 1.71 -4.72 -17.59
N ALA A 111 3.00 -4.82 -17.30
CA ALA A 111 3.65 -6.09 -16.98
C ALA A 111 3.07 -6.77 -15.73
N VAL A 112 2.63 -6.00 -14.72
CA VAL A 112 1.95 -6.53 -13.53
C VAL A 112 0.51 -6.98 -13.85
N LEU A 113 -0.24 -6.20 -14.63
CA LEU A 113 -1.62 -6.55 -15.01
C LEU A 113 -1.67 -7.84 -15.85
N ASP A 114 -0.67 -8.03 -16.72
CA ASP A 114 -0.51 -9.18 -17.62
C ASP A 114 0.09 -10.42 -16.95
N LEU A 115 0.34 -10.38 -15.64
CA LEU A 115 0.80 -11.56 -14.91
C LEU A 115 -0.19 -12.72 -15.10
N PRO A 116 0.30 -13.93 -15.44
CA PRO A 116 -0.56 -15.09 -15.75
C PRO A 116 -1.27 -15.68 -14.52
N HIS A 117 -1.00 -15.14 -13.33
CA HIS A 117 -1.49 -15.66 -12.07
C HIS A 117 -2.12 -14.55 -11.23
N PRO A 118 -3.07 -14.88 -10.35
CA PRO A 118 -3.65 -13.90 -9.44
C PRO A 118 -2.59 -13.36 -8.48
N TRP A 119 -2.70 -12.08 -8.18
CA TRP A 119 -1.95 -11.35 -7.17
C TRP A 119 -2.93 -10.44 -6.43
N ASP A 120 -2.59 -10.08 -5.19
CA ASP A 120 -3.46 -9.23 -4.37
C ASP A 120 -2.96 -7.81 -4.30
N VAL A 121 -1.67 -7.64 -4.02
CA VAL A 121 -1.02 -6.32 -3.90
C VAL A 121 0.36 -6.38 -4.53
N VAL A 122 0.71 -5.36 -5.32
CA VAL A 122 2.07 -5.15 -5.82
C VAL A 122 2.55 -3.75 -5.44
N LYS A 123 3.56 -3.67 -4.56
CA LYS A 123 4.18 -2.39 -4.20
C LYS A 123 5.06 -1.88 -5.33
N LEU A 124 4.86 -0.62 -5.70
CA LEU A 124 5.67 0.07 -6.72
C LEU A 124 6.71 0.99 -6.09
N GLY A 125 6.52 1.32 -4.81
CA GLY A 125 7.46 2.06 -3.99
C GLY A 125 7.51 1.58 -2.55
N GLY A 126 8.61 1.91 -1.87
CA GLY A 126 8.79 1.69 -0.44
C GLY A 126 9.89 2.59 0.12
N VAL A 127 9.94 2.75 1.44
CA VAL A 127 10.91 3.63 2.11
C VAL A 127 12.12 2.89 2.70
N ALA A 128 12.00 1.57 2.90
CA ALA A 128 13.07 0.73 3.40
C ALA A 128 13.60 -0.22 2.33
N THR A 129 14.93 -0.28 2.20
CA THR A 129 15.61 -1.29 1.40
C THR A 129 15.59 -2.63 2.16
N VAL A 130 14.89 -3.61 1.61
CA VAL A 130 14.76 -4.95 2.20
C VAL A 130 15.21 -6.03 1.24
N PRO A 131 15.78 -7.15 1.73
CA PRO A 131 16.01 -8.33 0.90
C PRO A 131 14.70 -8.83 0.28
N MET A 132 14.74 -9.21 -0.99
CA MET A 132 13.60 -9.76 -1.72
C MET A 132 14.01 -10.98 -2.55
N ASP A 133 13.12 -11.97 -2.63
CA ASP A 133 13.32 -13.10 -3.54
C ASP A 133 12.77 -12.72 -4.92
N PRO A 134 13.57 -12.76 -6.00
CA PRO A 134 13.09 -12.47 -7.34
C PRO A 134 12.10 -13.54 -7.80
N VAL A 135 11.08 -13.12 -8.54
CA VAL A 135 10.01 -13.99 -9.05
C VAL A 135 10.00 -13.96 -10.58
N ARG A 136 9.99 -12.77 -11.18
CA ARG A 136 9.88 -12.59 -12.64
C ARG A 136 10.41 -11.23 -13.08
N THR A 137 11.11 -11.17 -14.21
CA THR A 137 11.46 -9.90 -14.86
C THR A 137 10.22 -9.24 -15.47
N LEU A 138 10.04 -7.95 -15.22
CA LEU A 138 8.92 -7.16 -15.74
C LEU A 138 9.28 -6.36 -17.01
N GLY A 139 10.56 -6.26 -17.35
CA GLY A 139 11.07 -5.40 -18.43
C GLY A 139 11.95 -4.29 -17.86
N GLU A 140 12.77 -3.66 -18.71
CA GLU A 140 13.58 -2.46 -18.37
C GLU A 140 14.40 -2.53 -17.07
N GLY A 141 14.89 -3.71 -16.71
CA GLY A 141 15.67 -3.91 -15.47
C GLY A 141 14.83 -4.00 -14.19
N ARG A 142 13.50 -4.02 -14.31
CA ARG A 142 12.57 -4.22 -13.19
C ARG A 142 12.28 -5.70 -12.96
N THR A 143 12.12 -6.06 -11.71
CA THR A 143 11.83 -7.43 -11.26
C THR A 143 10.66 -7.41 -10.29
N LEU A 144 9.67 -8.28 -10.53
CA LEU A 144 8.69 -8.66 -9.53
C LEU A 144 9.38 -9.55 -8.50
N ALA A 145 9.27 -9.20 -7.22
CA ALA A 145 9.94 -9.90 -6.14
C ALA A 145 9.06 -9.99 -4.89
N ARG A 146 9.41 -10.89 -3.97
CA ARG A 146 8.75 -11.02 -2.65
C ARG A 146 9.59 -10.43 -1.54
N PRO A 147 9.12 -9.39 -0.85
CA PRO A 147 9.87 -8.78 0.25
C PRO A 147 9.92 -9.71 1.46
N TRP A 148 11.09 -9.85 2.09
CA TRP A 148 11.26 -10.69 3.29
C TRP A 148 10.78 -10.04 4.56
N LYS A 149 10.74 -8.70 4.55
CA LYS A 149 10.42 -7.79 5.65
C LYS A 149 9.56 -6.65 5.10
N PRO A 150 8.80 -5.94 5.96
CA PRO A 150 8.14 -4.71 5.56
C PRO A 150 9.11 -3.71 4.94
N ALA A 151 8.76 -3.21 3.76
CA ALA A 151 9.46 -2.11 3.09
C ALA A 151 8.92 -0.73 3.51
N TYR A 152 7.78 -0.70 4.20
CA TYR A 152 6.98 0.46 4.61
C TYR A 152 6.66 1.42 3.45
N GLY A 153 5.88 2.47 3.73
CA GLY A 153 5.33 3.36 2.70
C GLY A 153 4.11 2.78 1.96
N SER A 154 3.15 3.66 1.70
CA SER A 154 1.90 3.39 0.98
C SER A 154 1.70 4.29 -0.25
N HIS A 155 2.75 5.05 -0.60
CA HIS A 155 2.71 6.10 -1.63
C HIS A 155 2.46 5.59 -3.04
N ALA A 156 2.73 4.30 -3.31
CA ALA A 156 2.39 3.67 -4.59
C ALA A 156 2.25 2.14 -4.52
N TYR A 157 1.08 1.64 -4.88
CA TYR A 157 0.83 0.20 -5.06
C TYR A 157 -0.33 -0.08 -6.02
N LEU A 158 -0.25 -1.23 -6.69
CA LEU A 158 -1.38 -1.85 -7.38
C LEU A 158 -2.09 -2.80 -6.42
N VAL A 159 -3.42 -2.84 -6.51
CA VAL A 159 -4.27 -3.76 -5.74
C VAL A 159 -5.35 -4.36 -6.64
N SER A 160 -5.53 -5.68 -6.53
CA SER A 160 -6.63 -6.37 -7.19
C SER A 160 -7.90 -6.28 -6.35
N ARG A 161 -9.06 -6.62 -6.92
CA ARG A 161 -10.31 -6.68 -6.13
C ARG A 161 -10.21 -7.63 -4.94
N ALA A 162 -9.53 -8.76 -5.10
CA ALA A 162 -9.30 -9.72 -4.02
C ALA A 162 -8.41 -9.13 -2.91
N GLY A 163 -7.32 -8.46 -3.29
CA GLY A 163 -6.45 -7.77 -2.34
C GLY A 163 -7.16 -6.63 -1.61
N ALA A 164 -7.96 -5.84 -2.31
CA ALA A 164 -8.74 -4.76 -1.70
C ALA A 164 -9.72 -5.32 -0.66
N ALA A 165 -10.44 -6.41 -0.97
CA ALA A 165 -11.34 -7.06 -0.02
C ALA A 165 -10.62 -7.60 1.22
N LEU A 166 -9.40 -8.11 1.07
CA LEU A 166 -8.58 -8.56 2.21
C LEU A 166 -8.13 -7.39 3.09
N LEU A 167 -7.74 -6.26 2.48
CA LEU A 167 -7.30 -5.06 3.21
C LEU A 167 -8.46 -4.33 3.91
N THR A 168 -9.65 -4.35 3.32
CA THR A 168 -10.85 -3.70 3.85
C THR A 168 -11.70 -4.58 4.78
N ASP A 169 -11.22 -5.79 5.10
CA ASP A 169 -11.88 -6.72 6.01
C ASP A 169 -12.22 -6.06 7.36
N ARG A 170 -13.32 -6.52 7.98
CA ARG A 170 -13.83 -5.98 9.25
C ARG A 170 -12.77 -5.95 10.36
N ARG A 171 -11.83 -6.89 10.38
CA ARG A 171 -10.75 -6.93 11.39
C ARG A 171 -9.75 -5.79 11.27
N HIS A 172 -9.70 -5.10 10.13
CA HIS A 172 -8.82 -3.96 9.86
C HIS A 172 -9.52 -2.61 10.08
N ARG A 173 -10.82 -2.60 10.37
CA ARG A 173 -11.59 -1.37 10.62
C ARG A 173 -11.29 -0.70 11.95
N SER A 174 -10.75 -1.47 12.91
CA SER A 174 -10.09 -0.91 14.09
C SER A 174 -8.62 -0.67 13.75
N MET A 175 -8.25 0.60 13.58
CA MET A 175 -6.93 1.05 13.18
C MET A 175 -5.96 0.91 14.35
N ARG A 176 -5.17 -0.16 14.34
CA ARG A 176 -4.22 -0.49 15.40
C ARG A 176 -2.76 -0.34 14.98
N VAL A 177 -2.53 -0.12 13.69
CA VAL A 177 -1.22 0.09 13.08
C VAL A 177 -1.35 1.11 11.94
N PRO A 178 -0.26 1.78 11.55
CA PRO A 178 -0.24 2.60 10.35
C PRO A 178 -0.60 1.79 9.11
N TYR A 179 -1.09 2.46 8.06
CA TYR A 179 -1.62 1.77 6.88
C TYR A 179 -0.53 1.03 6.10
N ASP A 180 0.66 1.60 5.98
CA ASP A 180 1.80 0.96 5.36
C ASP A 180 2.22 -0.35 6.06
N ALA A 181 2.11 -0.41 7.39
CA ALA A 181 2.30 -1.62 8.16
C ALA A 181 1.20 -2.65 7.87
N LEU A 182 -0.08 -2.25 7.76
CA LEU A 182 -1.14 -3.17 7.32
C LEU A 182 -0.84 -3.74 5.93
N LEU A 183 -0.45 -2.87 4.99
CA LEU A 183 -0.15 -3.22 3.60
C LEU A 183 0.97 -4.26 3.52
N ASP A 184 2.04 -4.08 4.30
CA ASP A 184 3.19 -4.98 4.32
C ASP A 184 3.02 -6.22 5.17
N TRP A 185 2.12 -6.19 6.15
CA TRP A 185 1.86 -7.34 7.01
C TRP A 185 0.93 -8.30 6.29
N TYR A 186 1.38 -8.84 5.17
CA TYR A 186 0.71 -9.88 4.40
C TYR A 186 0.35 -11.12 5.24
N TRP A 187 1.11 -11.41 6.30
CA TRP A 187 0.79 -12.46 7.27
C TRP A 187 -0.37 -12.10 8.20
N HIS A 188 -0.79 -10.84 8.21
CA HIS A 188 -1.92 -10.31 8.95
C HIS A 188 -3.14 -10.09 8.04
N SER A 189 -2.95 -9.51 6.85
CA SER A 189 -4.01 -9.32 5.85
C SER A 189 -4.33 -10.60 5.05
N GLY A 190 -3.39 -11.55 4.96
CA GLY A 190 -3.52 -12.74 4.13
C GLY A 190 -3.26 -12.48 2.65
N ALA A 191 -2.91 -11.24 2.26
CA ALA A 191 -2.70 -10.87 0.87
C ALA A 191 -1.46 -11.55 0.25
N ASP A 192 -1.60 -11.94 -1.01
CA ASP A 192 -0.50 -12.29 -1.88
C ASP A 192 0.24 -11.03 -2.36
N LEU A 193 1.23 -10.63 -1.55
CA LEU A 193 2.01 -9.40 -1.71
C LEU A 193 3.30 -9.65 -2.53
N TYR A 194 3.46 -8.84 -3.57
CA TYR A 194 4.71 -8.66 -4.31
C TYR A 194 5.19 -7.20 -4.23
N ALA A 195 6.40 -6.98 -4.70
CA ALA A 195 7.03 -5.67 -4.85
C ALA A 195 7.78 -5.62 -6.19
N VAL A 196 7.92 -4.42 -6.75
CA VAL A 196 8.79 -4.16 -7.90
C VAL A 196 10.15 -3.68 -7.39
N THR A 197 11.23 -4.28 -7.87
CA THR A 197 12.61 -3.87 -7.55
C THR A 197 13.44 -3.71 -8.83
N PRO A 198 14.18 -2.59 -9.00
CA PRO A 198 14.15 -1.37 -8.17
C PRO A 198 12.76 -0.70 -8.15
N TRP A 199 12.49 0.16 -7.15
CA TRP A 199 11.20 0.87 -7.02
C TRP A 199 10.90 1.75 -8.23
N ALA A 200 9.73 1.62 -8.84
CA ALA A 200 9.28 2.46 -9.96
C ALA A 200 8.65 3.79 -9.51
N VAL A 201 8.42 3.91 -8.20
CA VAL A 201 7.89 5.13 -7.58
C VAL A 201 8.65 5.41 -6.29
N THR A 202 9.18 6.62 -6.17
CA THR A 202 9.86 7.11 -4.97
C THR A 202 9.04 8.23 -4.32
N THR A 203 9.55 8.80 -3.23
CA THR A 203 8.93 9.94 -2.54
C THR A 203 9.80 11.17 -2.75
N ALA A 204 9.20 12.33 -2.96
CA ALA A 204 9.95 13.57 -3.11
C ALA A 204 10.70 13.93 -1.80
N GLU A 205 12.03 13.88 -1.81
CA GLU A 205 12.85 14.26 -0.64
C GLU A 205 12.61 15.72 -0.18
N SER A 206 12.23 16.61 -1.11
CA SER A 206 11.97 18.03 -0.87
C SER A 206 10.55 18.35 -0.38
N LEU A 207 9.61 17.41 -0.52
CA LEU A 207 8.28 17.50 0.07
C LEU A 207 8.33 16.70 1.36
N VAL A 208 9.06 17.22 2.35
CA VAL A 208 9.11 16.63 3.70
C VAL A 208 7.68 16.39 4.14
N SER A 209 7.29 15.12 4.12
CA SER A 209 6.00 14.70 4.59
C SER A 209 5.87 15.22 6.01
N SER A 210 4.81 16.00 6.28
CA SER A 210 4.45 16.45 7.65
C SER A 210 4.18 15.29 8.64
N ILE A 211 4.49 14.06 8.23
CA ILE A 211 4.34 12.77 8.90
C ILE A 211 5.69 12.25 9.45
N GLN A 212 6.84 12.87 9.11
CA GLN A 212 8.17 12.35 9.47
C GLN A 212 8.60 12.45 10.95
N ASP A 213 7.74 12.89 11.88
CA ASP A 213 8.07 12.87 13.31
C ASP A 213 7.84 11.48 13.95
N ALA A 214 8.08 10.40 13.19
CA ALA A 214 7.91 9.00 13.59
C ALA A 214 9.23 8.32 13.96
N GLY A 215 10.28 9.09 14.23
CA GLY A 215 11.57 8.63 14.75
C GLY A 215 11.44 8.06 16.16
N GLY A 216 10.87 6.85 16.28
CA GLY A 216 10.78 6.15 17.56
C GLY A 216 9.67 5.09 17.69
N ARG A 217 8.76 4.95 16.71
CA ARG A 217 7.57 4.09 16.87
C ARG A 217 7.87 2.60 17.03
N TRP A 218 8.98 2.13 16.47
CA TRP A 218 9.43 0.73 16.58
C TRP A 218 10.37 0.46 17.77
N LEU A 219 10.51 1.41 18.71
CA LEU A 219 11.39 1.27 19.87
C LEU A 219 10.88 0.32 20.96
N HIS A 220 9.65 -0.22 20.84
CA HIS A 220 9.15 -1.20 21.80
C HIS A 220 9.14 -2.61 21.23
N GLU A 221 9.94 -3.47 21.84
CA GLU A 221 10.00 -4.89 21.53
C GLU A 221 8.65 -5.56 21.88
N PRO A 222 7.97 -6.23 20.93
CA PRO A 222 6.82 -7.07 21.28
C PRO A 222 7.25 -8.13 22.30
N ASN A 223 6.35 -8.52 23.21
CA ASN A 223 6.67 -9.55 24.19
C ASN A 223 7.03 -10.88 23.49
N ARG A 224 7.63 -11.82 24.24
CA ARG A 224 8.11 -13.09 23.66
C ARG A 224 7.02 -13.90 22.95
N LEU A 225 5.79 -13.89 23.47
CA LEU A 225 4.66 -14.62 22.88
C LEU A 225 4.21 -13.99 21.56
N ASP A 226 4.13 -12.65 21.52
CA ASP A 226 3.80 -11.92 20.29
C ASP A 226 4.86 -12.12 19.22
N ARG A 227 6.15 -12.08 19.58
CA ARG A 227 7.27 -12.40 18.68
C ARG A 227 7.14 -13.80 18.10
N LEU A 228 6.85 -14.79 18.94
CA LEU A 228 6.71 -16.17 18.51
C LEU A 228 5.53 -16.33 17.56
N ARG A 229 4.36 -15.78 17.91
CA ARG A 229 3.16 -15.82 17.06
C ARG A 229 3.39 -15.15 15.70
N ILE A 230 4.00 -13.98 15.68
CA ILE A 230 4.39 -13.30 14.43
C ILE A 230 5.33 -14.16 13.60
N SER A 231 6.32 -14.76 14.24
CA SER A 231 7.30 -15.60 13.55
C SER A 231 6.64 -16.82 12.93
N LEU A 232 5.66 -17.41 13.62
CA LEU A 232 4.84 -18.51 13.12
C LEU A 232 3.94 -18.08 11.95
N ASP A 233 3.22 -16.95 12.08
CA ASP A 233 2.34 -16.43 11.02
C ASP A 233 3.15 -16.06 9.77
N LYS A 234 4.32 -15.43 9.95
CA LYS A 234 5.29 -15.17 8.87
C LYS A 234 5.78 -16.45 8.24
N ALA A 235 6.17 -17.45 9.03
CA ALA A 235 6.66 -18.72 8.51
C ALA A 235 5.57 -19.47 7.72
N ARG A 236 4.32 -19.45 8.20
CA ARG A 236 3.16 -20.03 7.49
C ARG A 236 2.91 -19.30 6.18
N SER A 237 2.92 -17.97 6.18
CA SER A 237 2.70 -17.16 4.98
C SER A 237 3.82 -17.36 3.96
N LYS A 238 5.09 -17.40 4.38
CA LYS A 238 6.22 -17.72 3.50
C LYS A 238 6.12 -19.12 2.90
N ARG A 239 5.67 -20.12 3.67
CA ARG A 239 5.42 -21.48 3.15
C ARG A 239 4.28 -21.48 2.14
N HIS A 240 3.21 -20.74 2.40
CA HIS A 240 2.08 -20.59 1.50
C HIS A 240 2.50 -19.95 0.17
N TRP A 241 3.25 -18.84 0.23
CA TRP A 241 3.80 -18.16 -0.93
C TRP A 241 4.74 -19.04 -1.74
N ARG A 242 5.69 -19.74 -1.10
CA ARG A 242 6.58 -20.69 -1.80
C ARG A 242 5.80 -21.82 -2.49
N ARG A 243 4.64 -22.20 -1.96
CA ARG A 243 3.76 -23.16 -2.64
C ARG A 243 3.13 -22.51 -3.88
N LEU A 244 2.49 -21.35 -3.70
CA LEU A 244 1.89 -20.59 -4.81
C LEU A 244 2.90 -20.33 -5.93
N ASP A 245 4.10 -19.83 -5.62
CA ASP A 245 5.08 -19.47 -6.65
C ASP A 245 5.58 -20.69 -7.42
N ARG A 246 5.80 -21.85 -6.76
CA ARG A 246 6.20 -23.09 -7.46
C ARG A 246 5.14 -23.54 -8.45
N ASP A 247 3.88 -23.51 -8.03
CA ASP A 247 2.73 -23.92 -8.84
C ASP A 247 2.50 -22.96 -10.02
N ARG A 248 3.10 -21.76 -9.99
CA ARG A 248 2.97 -20.66 -10.97
C ARG A 248 4.19 -20.49 -11.88
N THR A 249 5.28 -21.21 -11.59
CA THR A 249 6.49 -21.23 -12.42
C THR A 249 6.62 -22.52 -13.23
N ALA A 250 5.75 -23.51 -12.98
CA ALA A 250 5.61 -24.75 -13.75
C ALA A 250 4.61 -24.57 -14.89
#